data_AF-A0A381ZHR8-F1
#
_entry.id   AF-A0A381ZHR8-F1
#
_cell.length_a   1.000
_cell.length_b   1.000
_cell.length_c   1.000
_cell.angle_alpha   90.00
_cell.angle_beta   90.00
_cell.angle_gamma   90.00
#
_symmetry.space_group_name_H-M   'P 1'
#
loop_
_entity.id
_entity.type
_entity.pdbx_description
1 polymer ?
#
loop_
_entity_poly.entity_id
_entity_poly.type
_entity_poly.pdbx_seq_one_letter_code
_entity_poly.pdbx_strand_id
1 'polypeptide(L)'
;MSLILLLVISLWFCPVSMARDFPDDNRMEWWREARFGMFIHWGLYSIPAGTWQDRTTHGEWIRQTAQIPIEVYDQFISEFNPLKFDANEWVRVAKAAGMKYIVLTSKHHDGFCLFNSNYTDFDIMNTP
;
A
#
# COMPACT_ATOMS: atom_id res chain seq x y z
N MET A 1 -1.60 43.23 49.72
CA MET A 1 -2.54 42.10 49.60
C MET A 1 -3.90 42.71 49.33
N SER A 2 -4.57 42.61 48.21
CA SER A 2 -4.68 41.54 47.22
C SER A 2 -5.33 42.15 45.98
N LEU A 3 -4.64 42.17 44.84
CA LEU A 3 -5.26 42.44 43.54
C LEU A 3 -4.53 41.74 42.39
N ILE A 4 -3.76 40.69 42.68
CA ILE A 4 -2.99 39.90 41.69
C ILE A 4 -3.62 38.51 41.46
N LEU A 5 -4.68 38.14 42.19
CA LEU A 5 -5.22 36.77 42.20
C LEU A 5 -6.40 36.52 41.24
N LEU A 6 -6.69 37.41 40.29
CA LEU A 6 -7.88 37.27 39.41
C LEU A 6 -7.56 37.13 37.92
N LEU A 7 -6.30 37.22 37.49
CA LEU A 7 -5.96 37.18 36.06
C LEU A 7 -5.41 35.84 35.54
N VAL A 8 -5.24 34.83 36.40
CA VAL A 8 -4.57 33.56 36.01
C VAL A 8 -5.56 32.45 35.62
N ILE A 9 -6.86 32.63 35.86
CA ILE A 9 -7.84 31.53 35.71
C ILE A 9 -8.46 31.46 34.29
N SER A 10 -8.32 32.48 33.44
CA SER A 10 -9.07 32.54 32.17
C SER A 10 -8.40 31.90 30.94
N LEU A 11 -7.27 31.19 31.09
CA LEU A 11 -6.54 30.62 29.94
C LEU A 11 -6.50 29.08 29.86
N TRP A 12 -7.26 28.38 30.70
CA TRP A 12 -7.20 26.90 30.79
C TRP A 12 -8.43 26.16 30.25
N PHE A 13 -9.33 26.84 29.56
CA PHE A 13 -10.39 26.20 28.79
C PHE A 13 -10.23 26.52 27.32
N CYS A 14 -9.14 26.02 26.74
CA CYS A 14 -9.21 25.66 25.33
C CYS A 14 -10.18 24.47 25.29
N PRO A 15 -11.38 24.58 24.68
CA PRO A 15 -12.21 23.40 24.50
C PRO A 15 -11.35 22.44 23.68
N VAL A 16 -10.94 21.33 24.28
CA VAL A 16 -10.50 20.16 23.53
C VAL A 16 -11.60 19.96 22.51
N SER A 17 -11.30 20.23 21.24
CA SER A 17 -12.21 19.94 20.16
C SER A 17 -12.57 18.48 20.33
N MET A 18 -13.82 18.19 20.75
CA MET A 18 -14.30 16.83 20.84
C MET A 18 -13.93 16.19 19.51
N ALA A 19 -13.14 15.13 19.58
CA ALA A 19 -12.80 14.34 18.41
C ALA A 19 -14.12 14.13 17.65
N ARG A 20 -14.16 14.54 16.38
CA ARG A 20 -15.35 14.37 15.57
C ARG A 20 -15.71 12.89 15.62
N ASP A 21 -16.86 12.57 16.19
CA ASP A 21 -17.44 11.24 16.08
C ASP A 21 -17.71 11.02 14.60
N PHE A 22 -16.77 10.33 13.94
CA PHE A 22 -16.97 9.87 12.58
C PHE A 22 -18.11 8.85 12.65
N PRO A 23 -19.11 8.90 11.76
CA PRO A 23 -20.32 8.08 11.83
C PRO A 23 -20.12 6.56 11.85
N ASP A 24 -18.88 6.07 11.83
CA ASP A 24 -18.51 4.67 11.66
C ASP A 24 -17.28 4.26 12.49
N ASP A 25 -17.04 4.89 13.65
CA ASP A 25 -15.85 4.58 14.48
C ASP A 25 -15.80 3.10 14.92
N ASN A 26 -16.96 2.47 15.12
CA ASN A 26 -17.08 1.04 15.40
C ASN A 26 -16.45 0.18 14.29
N ARG A 27 -16.55 0.58 13.01
CA ARG A 27 -15.88 -0.12 11.91
C ARG A 27 -14.36 0.00 11.97
N MET A 28 -13.83 1.05 12.58
CA MET A 28 -12.39 1.26 12.72
C MET A 28 -11.78 0.58 13.94
N GLU A 29 -12.60 0.07 14.87
CA GLU A 29 -12.14 -0.63 16.07
C GLU A 29 -11.23 -1.81 15.73
N TRP A 30 -11.69 -2.73 14.87
CA TRP A 30 -10.88 -3.89 14.48
C TRP A 30 -9.56 -3.46 13.82
N TRP A 31 -9.56 -2.39 13.01
CA TRP A 31 -8.36 -1.91 12.31
C TRP A 31 -7.33 -1.37 13.30
N ARG A 32 -7.78 -0.63 14.31
CA ARG A 32 -6.92 -0.18 15.41
C ARG A 32 -6.35 -1.39 16.16
N GLU A 33 -7.17 -2.36 16.53
CA GLU A 33 -6.74 -3.54 17.28
C GLU A 33 -5.88 -4.52 16.47
N ALA A 34 -5.98 -4.51 15.15
CA ALA A 34 -5.23 -5.39 14.27
C ALA A 34 -3.72 -5.16 14.38
N ARG A 35 -3.26 -3.90 14.49
CA ARG A 35 -1.89 -3.38 14.70
C ARG A 35 -0.79 -3.81 13.71
N PHE A 36 -0.83 -5.05 13.23
CA PHE A 36 0.22 -5.68 12.45
C PHE A 36 -0.37 -6.39 11.24
N GLY A 37 0.16 -6.08 10.07
CA GLY A 37 -0.31 -6.62 8.80
C GLY A 37 0.79 -6.78 7.77
N MET A 38 0.48 -7.50 6.70
CA MET A 38 1.36 -7.70 5.55
C MET A 38 1.08 -6.64 4.50
N PHE A 39 2.11 -6.06 3.91
CA PHE A 39 1.98 -5.28 2.68
C PHE A 39 2.69 -6.00 1.54
N ILE A 40 1.95 -6.29 0.48
CA ILE A 40 2.44 -6.97 -0.72
C ILE A 40 2.52 -5.95 -1.85
N HIS A 41 3.74 -5.62 -2.26
CA HIS A 41 4.04 -4.93 -3.51
C HIS A 41 4.36 -6.00 -4.56
N TRP A 42 3.47 -6.14 -5.53
CA TRP A 42 3.63 -7.09 -6.63
C TRP A 42 3.06 -6.49 -7.93
N GLY A 43 3.69 -6.82 -9.05
CA GLY A 43 3.42 -6.23 -10.37
C GLY A 43 4.56 -6.47 -11.33
N LEU A 44 4.49 -5.89 -12.54
CA LEU A 44 5.46 -6.15 -13.62
C LEU A 44 6.91 -5.84 -13.22
N TYR A 45 7.13 -4.84 -12.35
CA TYR A 45 8.45 -4.49 -11.81
C TYR A 45 9.14 -5.65 -11.06
N SER A 46 8.41 -6.70 -10.69
CA SER A 46 8.96 -7.90 -10.06
C SER A 46 9.74 -8.78 -11.04
N ILE A 47 9.48 -8.64 -12.35
CA ILE A 47 10.18 -9.39 -13.41
C ILE A 47 11.65 -8.94 -13.54
N PRO A 48 11.96 -7.65 -13.77
CA PRO A 48 13.34 -7.17 -13.80
C PRO A 48 14.00 -7.18 -12.41
N ALA A 49 13.22 -7.32 -11.33
CA ALA A 49 13.70 -7.51 -9.95
C ALA A 49 14.77 -6.47 -9.52
N GLY A 50 14.54 -5.20 -9.85
CA GLY A 50 15.44 -4.09 -9.52
C GLY A 50 16.68 -3.97 -10.40
N THR A 51 16.84 -4.85 -11.39
CA THR A 51 17.96 -4.84 -12.32
C THR A 51 17.57 -4.25 -13.67
N TRP A 52 18.32 -3.25 -14.11
CA TRP A 52 18.22 -2.71 -15.46
C TRP A 52 19.62 -2.36 -15.97
N GLN A 53 20.01 -2.94 -17.10
CA GLN A 53 21.36 -2.81 -17.66
C GLN A 53 22.44 -3.18 -16.62
N ASP A 54 23.31 -2.25 -16.25
CA ASP A 54 24.43 -2.40 -15.32
C ASP A 54 24.06 -2.09 -13.85
N ARG A 55 22.81 -1.71 -13.57
CA ARG A 55 22.38 -1.27 -12.23
C ARG A 55 21.37 -2.21 -11.61
N THR A 56 21.52 -2.43 -10.30
CA THR A 56 20.64 -3.29 -9.49
C THR A 56 19.99 -2.53 -8.33
N THR A 57 19.98 -1.20 -8.39
CA THR A 57 19.54 -0.32 -7.29
C THR A 57 18.10 0.14 -7.44
N HIS A 58 17.32 -0.49 -8.32
CA HIS A 58 15.94 -0.14 -8.57
C HIS A 58 14.97 -1.00 -7.75
N GLY A 59 13.72 -0.58 -7.69
CA GLY A 59 12.63 -1.33 -7.06
C GLY A 59 11.35 -1.19 -7.87
N GLU A 60 10.23 -1.03 -7.20
CA GLU A 60 8.91 -0.78 -7.81
C GLU A 60 8.87 0.50 -8.67
N TRP A 61 9.81 1.44 -8.45
CA TRP A 61 10.02 2.64 -9.26
C TRP A 61 10.95 2.43 -10.46
N ILE A 62 11.29 1.19 -10.85
CA ILE A 62 12.29 0.91 -11.89
C ILE A 62 12.01 1.60 -13.23
N ARG A 63 10.75 1.65 -13.68
CA ARG A 63 10.39 2.36 -14.92
C ARG A 63 10.85 3.83 -14.88
N GLN A 64 10.61 4.51 -13.76
CA GLN A 64 10.98 5.92 -13.58
C GLN A 64 12.48 6.08 -13.32
N THR A 65 13.04 5.31 -12.40
CA THR A 65 14.43 5.50 -11.95
C THR A 65 15.45 5.06 -12.99
N ALA A 66 15.12 4.09 -13.84
CA ALA A 66 15.93 3.66 -14.98
C ALA A 66 15.51 4.29 -16.31
N GLN A 67 14.47 5.15 -16.30
CA GLN A 67 13.92 5.82 -17.50
C GLN A 67 13.58 4.83 -18.63
N ILE A 68 12.93 3.72 -18.27
CA ILE A 68 12.49 2.70 -19.23
C ILE A 68 11.31 3.26 -20.04
N PRO A 69 11.38 3.31 -21.38
CA PRO A 69 10.25 3.70 -22.21
C PRO A 69 9.04 2.79 -21.97
N ILE A 70 7.83 3.34 -22.06
CA ILE A 70 6.60 2.59 -21.77
C ILE A 70 6.45 1.38 -22.69
N GLU A 71 6.79 1.52 -23.97
CA GLU A 71 6.70 0.46 -24.97
C GLU A 71 7.67 -0.68 -24.73
N VAL A 72 8.74 -0.42 -23.96
CA VAL A 72 9.70 -1.44 -23.51
C VAL A 72 9.21 -2.09 -22.22
N TYR A 73 8.76 -1.30 -21.25
CA TYR A 73 8.27 -1.81 -19.97
C TYR A 73 7.03 -2.71 -20.13
N ASP A 74 6.10 -2.32 -21.00
CA ASP A 74 4.83 -3.03 -21.20
C ASP A 74 5.02 -4.42 -21.83
N GLN A 75 6.20 -4.72 -22.40
CA GLN A 75 6.53 -6.07 -22.89
C GLN A 75 6.53 -7.12 -21.78
N PHE A 76 6.78 -6.70 -20.53
CA PHE A 76 6.74 -7.57 -19.36
C PHE A 76 5.37 -8.20 -19.09
N ILE A 77 4.28 -7.67 -19.65
CA ILE A 77 2.95 -8.33 -19.59
C ILE A 77 3.05 -9.78 -20.09
N SER A 78 3.76 -9.99 -21.21
CA SER A 78 3.90 -11.32 -21.83
C SER A 78 4.79 -12.28 -21.03
N GLU A 79 5.56 -11.76 -20.08
CA GLU A 79 6.45 -12.54 -19.20
C GLU A 79 5.83 -12.80 -17.81
N PHE A 80 4.75 -12.08 -17.46
CA PHE A 80 4.12 -12.19 -16.15
C PHE A 80 3.31 -13.49 -16.03
N ASN A 81 4.00 -14.59 -15.71
CA ASN A 81 3.40 -15.90 -15.51
C ASN A 81 3.87 -16.54 -14.19
N PRO A 82 3.25 -16.19 -13.06
CA PRO A 82 3.69 -16.63 -11.75
C PRO A 82 3.22 -18.05 -11.43
N LEU A 83 3.81 -19.05 -12.09
CA LEU A 83 3.45 -20.48 -11.95
C LEU A 83 3.51 -21.05 -10.53
N LYS A 84 4.22 -20.39 -9.62
CA LYS A 84 4.36 -20.79 -8.21
C LYS A 84 3.47 -19.99 -7.26
N PHE A 85 2.60 -19.12 -7.77
CA PHE A 85 1.68 -18.35 -6.94
C PHE A 85 0.69 -19.29 -6.23
N ASP A 86 0.66 -19.23 -4.91
CA ASP A 86 -0.36 -19.85 -4.06
C ASP A 86 -0.82 -18.82 -3.02
N ALA A 87 -2.02 -18.26 -3.23
CA ALA A 87 -2.61 -17.32 -2.29
C ALA A 87 -2.81 -17.93 -0.89
N ASN A 88 -3.08 -19.24 -0.80
CA ASN A 88 -3.21 -19.90 0.50
C ASN A 88 -1.88 -19.95 1.23
N GLU A 89 -0.76 -20.14 0.53
CA GLU A 89 0.56 -20.10 1.16
C GLU A 89 0.86 -18.72 1.72
N TRP A 90 0.58 -17.67 0.96
CA TRP A 90 0.79 -16.29 1.44
C TRP A 90 -0.05 -15.99 2.69
N VAL A 91 -1.33 -16.39 2.69
CA VAL A 91 -2.22 -16.24 3.85
C VAL A 91 -1.76 -17.10 5.03
N ARG A 92 -1.29 -18.34 4.78
CA ARG A 92 -0.72 -19.22 5.83
C ARG A 92 0.48 -18.55 6.50
N VAL A 93 1.42 -18.01 5.72
CA VAL A 93 2.60 -17.29 6.24
C VAL A 93 2.19 -16.06 7.05
N ALA A 94 1.29 -15.23 6.52
CA ALA A 94 0.78 -14.04 7.23
C ALA A 94 0.17 -14.42 8.59
N LYS A 95 -0.70 -15.45 8.59
CA LYS A 95 -1.37 -15.94 9.78
C LYS A 95 -0.38 -16.53 10.80
N ALA A 96 0.59 -17.31 10.33
CA ALA A 96 1.63 -17.89 11.18
C ALA A 96 2.51 -16.81 11.84
N ALA A 97 2.76 -15.70 11.15
CA ALA A 97 3.46 -14.54 11.70
C ALA A 97 2.62 -13.70 12.68
N GLY A 98 1.33 -14.00 12.84
CA GLY A 98 0.42 -13.26 13.73
C GLY A 98 -0.21 -12.01 13.11
N MET A 99 -0.03 -11.78 11.80
CA MET A 99 -0.61 -10.65 11.08
C MET A 99 -2.13 -10.75 11.01
N LYS A 100 -2.80 -9.59 11.08
CA LYS A 100 -4.27 -9.47 11.18
C LYS A 100 -4.94 -8.94 9.92
N TYR A 101 -4.16 -8.39 9.00
CA TYR A 101 -4.63 -7.90 7.71
C TYR A 101 -3.53 -8.03 6.65
N ILE A 102 -3.95 -7.99 5.38
CA ILE A 102 -3.07 -7.95 4.21
C ILE A 102 -3.51 -6.77 3.35
N VAL A 103 -2.56 -5.96 2.92
CA VAL A 103 -2.74 -4.93 1.89
C VAL A 103 -2.01 -5.40 0.65
N LEU A 104 -2.69 -5.42 -0.49
CA LEU A 104 -2.13 -5.77 -1.79
C LEU A 104 -2.18 -4.55 -2.70
N THR A 105 -1.11 -4.30 -3.45
CA THR A 105 -1.11 -3.29 -4.52
C THR A 105 -2.06 -3.70 -5.64
N SER A 106 -3.32 -3.25 -5.58
CA SER A 106 -4.29 -3.49 -6.67
C SER A 106 -3.80 -2.91 -8.00
N LYS A 107 -3.14 -1.76 -7.93
CA LYS A 107 -2.42 -1.10 -9.01
C LYS A 107 -1.31 -0.22 -8.41
N HIS A 108 -0.09 -0.28 -8.95
CA HIS A 108 1.01 0.59 -8.53
C HIS A 108 1.17 1.80 -9.48
N HIS A 109 2.26 2.56 -9.36
CA HIS A 109 2.55 3.72 -10.21
C HIS A 109 2.88 3.38 -11.67
N ASP A 110 3.25 2.12 -11.95
CA ASP A 110 3.44 1.65 -13.33
C ASP A 110 2.12 1.56 -14.10
N GLY A 111 1.01 1.33 -13.39
CA GLY A 111 -0.35 1.31 -13.92
C GLY A 111 -0.92 -0.10 -14.09
N PHE A 112 -0.13 -1.16 -13.85
CA PHE A 112 -0.56 -2.54 -14.06
C PHE A 112 -1.56 -2.96 -12.99
N CYS A 113 -2.73 -3.46 -13.41
CA CYS A 113 -3.80 -3.86 -12.50
C CYS A 113 -3.69 -5.35 -12.15
N LEU A 114 -3.64 -5.69 -10.86
CA LEU A 114 -3.69 -7.08 -10.36
C LEU A 114 -5.13 -7.63 -10.25
N PHE A 115 -6.06 -7.09 -11.03
CA PHE A 115 -7.47 -7.49 -11.07
C PHE A 115 -8.00 -7.31 -12.48
N ASN A 116 -9.08 -8.03 -12.82
CA ASN A 116 -9.79 -7.88 -14.10
C ASN A 116 -10.46 -6.50 -14.17
N SER A 117 -9.86 -5.58 -14.92
CA SER A 117 -10.30 -4.20 -15.03
C SER A 117 -11.24 -4.00 -16.21
N ASN A 118 -12.35 -3.30 -15.99
CA ASN A 118 -13.26 -2.93 -17.09
C ASN A 118 -12.79 -1.70 -17.89
N TYR A 119 -11.63 -1.12 -17.55
CA TYR A 119 -11.21 0.20 -18.03
C TYR A 119 -9.85 0.22 -18.73
N THR A 120 -9.12 -0.89 -18.73
CA THR A 120 -7.82 -1.01 -19.41
C THR A 120 -7.48 -2.48 -19.64
N ASP A 121 -6.80 -2.77 -20.75
CA ASP A 121 -6.23 -4.09 -21.01
C ASP A 121 -4.85 -4.27 -20.34
N PHE A 122 -4.34 -3.23 -19.66
CA PHE A 122 -3.07 -3.28 -18.91
C PHE A 122 -3.30 -3.88 -17.51
N ASP A 123 -3.72 -5.16 -17.51
CA ASP A 123 -4.08 -5.89 -16.31
C ASP A 123 -3.68 -7.38 -16.36
N ILE A 124 -3.85 -8.06 -15.23
CA ILE A 124 -3.46 -9.46 -15.05
C ILE A 124 -4.26 -10.45 -15.90
N MET A 125 -5.43 -10.07 -16.44
CA MET A 125 -6.20 -10.98 -17.29
C MET A 125 -5.66 -11.03 -18.72
N ASN A 126 -4.75 -10.13 -19.07
CA ASN A 126 -4.07 -10.06 -20.35
C ASN A 126 -2.62 -10.60 -20.30
N THR A 127 -2.29 -11.38 -19.25
CA THR A 127 -1.01 -12.11 -19.13
C THR A 127 -1.20 -13.61 -19.40
N PRO A 128 -0.13 -14.38 -19.69
CA PRO A 128 -0.23 -15.84 -19.90
C PRO A 128 -0.78 -16.64 -18.72
#